data_AF-A0A3M1Z8U8-F1
#
_entry.id   AF-A0A3M1Z8U8-F1
#
_cell.length_a   1.000
_cell.length_b   1.000
_cell.length_c   1.000
_cell.angle_alpha   90.00
_cell.angle_beta   90.00
_cell.angle_gamma   90.00
#
_symmetry.space_group_name_H-M   'P 1'
#
loop_
_entity.id
_entity.type
_entity.pdbx_description
1 polymer ?
#
loop_
_entity_poly.entity_id
_entity_poly.type
_entity_poly.pdbx_seq_one_letter_code
_entity_poly.pdbx_strand_id
1 'polypeptide(L)'
;MAKLRQVDQNGLKSGQGITIIALLLAFVFNSWVLVAFVAVAQLLGALGVSFAPYRLIYLYLIKPSGLVKPKVITDNPEPHRFAMLVGAIFNGAATIALLLGAPAIGWLLVWVVIALANLNFWLNFCLGCWFYYQLHRLGVPGFHHGPIKEY
;
A
#
# COMPACT_ATOMS: atom_id res chain seq x y z
N MET A 1 25.71 -11.30 13.67
CA MET A 1 24.24 -11.36 13.89
C MET A 1 23.59 -10.41 12.89
N ALA A 2 22.86 -10.92 11.90
CA ALA A 2 22.14 -10.06 10.95
C ALA A 2 21.14 -9.21 11.74
N LYS A 3 21.27 -7.88 11.67
CA LYS A 3 20.38 -6.93 12.34
C LYS A 3 18.95 -7.23 11.87
N LEU A 4 18.13 -7.82 12.74
CA LEU A 4 16.74 -8.15 12.44
C LEU A 4 16.07 -6.86 11.92
N ARG A 5 15.63 -6.89 10.65
CA ARG A 5 15.01 -5.71 10.02
C ARG A 5 13.65 -5.48 10.67
N GLN A 6 13.43 -4.24 11.07
CA GLN A 6 12.30 -3.82 11.88
C GLN A 6 11.41 -2.90 11.05
N VAL A 7 10.14 -3.23 10.97
CA VAL A 7 9.13 -2.48 10.22
C VAL A 7 7.99 -2.12 11.16
N ASP A 8 7.56 -0.86 11.09
CA ASP A 8 6.46 -0.35 11.88
C ASP A 8 5.13 -0.71 11.23
N GLN A 9 4.48 -1.77 11.71
CA GLN A 9 3.18 -2.22 11.19
C GLN A 9 2.11 -1.13 11.28
N ASN A 10 2.15 -0.32 12.33
CA ASN A 10 1.15 0.71 12.56
C ASN A 10 1.34 1.90 11.60
N GLY A 11 2.58 2.20 11.21
CA GLY A 11 2.85 3.12 10.10
C GLY A 11 2.32 2.63 8.76
N LEU A 12 2.45 1.32 8.49
CA LEU A 12 1.91 0.71 7.27
C LEU A 12 0.38 0.69 7.24
N LYS A 13 -0.27 0.39 8.38
CA LYS A 13 -1.74 0.43 8.50
C LYS A 13 -2.30 1.84 8.35
N SER A 14 -1.59 2.83 8.87
CA SER A 14 -1.95 4.23 8.72
C SER A 14 -1.99 4.67 7.24
N GLY A 15 -0.99 4.27 6.45
CA GLY A 15 -0.96 4.54 5.01
C GLY A 15 -2.14 3.90 4.25
N GLN A 16 -2.57 2.72 4.67
CA GLN A 16 -3.74 2.04 4.09
C GLN A 16 -5.04 2.75 4.47
N GLY A 17 -5.19 3.17 5.72
CA GLY A 17 -6.34 3.98 6.14
C GLY A 17 -6.48 5.26 5.32
N ILE A 18 -5.37 5.98 5.13
CA ILE A 18 -5.33 7.18 4.27
C ILE A 18 -5.71 6.84 2.83
N THR A 19 -5.20 5.73 2.29
CA THR A 19 -5.54 5.27 0.93
C THR A 19 -7.04 5.00 0.80
N ILE A 20 -7.64 4.29 1.76
CA ILE A 20 -9.08 3.97 1.75
C ILE A 20 -9.89 5.27 1.77
N ILE A 21 -9.57 6.19 2.70
CA ILE A 21 -10.29 7.47 2.82
C ILE A 21 -10.13 8.29 1.53
N ALA A 22 -8.93 8.40 0.98
CA ALA A 22 -8.67 9.16 -0.24
C ALA A 22 -9.43 8.59 -1.45
N LEU A 23 -9.46 7.26 -1.62
CA LEU A 23 -10.19 6.62 -2.71
C LEU A 23 -11.72 6.72 -2.54
N LEU A 24 -12.22 6.64 -1.31
CA LEU A 24 -13.64 6.89 -1.03
C LEU A 24 -14.04 8.33 -1.33
N LEU A 25 -13.23 9.31 -0.93
CA LEU A 25 -13.45 10.71 -1.30
C LEU A 25 -13.38 10.89 -2.83
N ALA A 26 -12.43 10.24 -3.50
CA ALA A 26 -12.34 10.25 -4.95
C ALA A 26 -13.65 9.79 -5.60
N PHE A 27 -14.25 8.71 -5.08
CA PHE A 27 -15.53 8.17 -5.54
C PHE A 27 -16.70 9.12 -5.28
N VAL A 28 -16.82 9.64 -4.06
CA VAL A 28 -17.91 10.56 -3.69
C VAL A 28 -17.87 11.85 -4.52
N PHE A 29 -16.68 12.40 -4.76
CA PHE A 29 -16.49 13.60 -5.58
C PHE A 29 -16.37 13.31 -7.08
N ASN A 30 -16.43 12.04 -7.49
CA ASN A 30 -16.20 11.57 -8.86
C ASN A 30 -14.93 12.17 -9.50
N SER A 31 -13.86 12.31 -8.72
CA SER A 31 -12.64 13.01 -9.11
C SER A 31 -11.54 12.01 -9.48
N TRP A 32 -11.32 11.85 -10.78
CA TRP A 32 -10.21 11.05 -11.32
C TRP A 32 -8.83 11.61 -10.91
N VAL A 33 -8.74 12.91 -10.63
CA VAL A 33 -7.51 13.57 -10.17
C VAL A 33 -7.07 13.02 -8.81
N LEU A 34 -8.03 12.74 -7.91
CA LEU A 34 -7.73 12.14 -6.61
C LEU A 34 -7.23 10.70 -6.76
N VAL A 35 -7.82 9.92 -7.67
CA VAL A 35 -7.37 8.54 -7.97
C VAL A 35 -5.94 8.57 -8.52
N ALA A 36 -5.65 9.49 -9.44
CA ALA A 36 -4.32 9.69 -9.99
C ALA A 36 -3.30 10.08 -8.89
N PHE A 37 -3.68 10.97 -7.99
CA PHE A 37 -2.85 11.36 -6.85
C PHE A 37 -2.52 10.17 -5.95
N VAL A 38 -3.52 9.32 -5.63
CA VAL A 38 -3.32 8.09 -4.86
C VAL A 38 -2.39 7.12 -5.60
N ALA A 39 -2.55 6.95 -6.92
CA ALA A 39 -1.69 6.11 -7.73
C ALA A 39 -0.22 6.56 -7.65
N VAL A 40 0.04 7.86 -7.82
CA VAL A 40 1.39 8.44 -7.71
C VAL A 40 1.94 8.30 -6.29
N ALA A 41 1.12 8.57 -5.27
CA ALA A 41 1.51 8.41 -3.87
C ALA A 41 1.94 6.97 -3.54
N GLN A 42 1.21 5.98 -4.04
CA GLN A 42 1.54 4.57 -3.89
C GLN A 42 2.79 4.19 -4.67
N LEU A 43 2.97 4.73 -5.88
CA LEU A 43 4.17 4.49 -6.69
C LEU A 43 5.42 5.03 -5.99
N LEU A 44 5.35 6.24 -5.42
CA LEU A 44 6.44 6.83 -4.64
C LEU A 44 6.75 6.01 -3.38
N GLY A 45 5.71 5.48 -2.72
CA GLY A 45 5.85 4.56 -1.59
C GLY A 45 6.54 3.24 -1.99
N ALA A 46 6.17 2.69 -3.14
CA ALA A 46 6.77 1.47 -3.70
C ALA A 46 8.25 1.64 -4.03
N LEU A 47 8.62 2.78 -4.62
CA LEU A 47 10.01 3.15 -4.92
C LEU A 47 10.83 3.43 -3.66
N GLY A 48 10.19 3.51 -2.48
CA GLY A 48 10.87 3.76 -1.21
C GLY A 48 11.41 5.19 -1.10
N VAL A 49 10.83 6.13 -1.84
CA VAL A 49 11.26 7.54 -1.86
C VAL A 49 11.05 8.13 -0.47
N SER A 50 12.07 8.82 0.07
CA SER A 50 12.02 9.43 1.40
C SER A 50 10.89 10.47 1.56
N PHE A 51 10.48 11.10 0.45
CA PHE A 51 9.36 12.05 0.36
C PHE A 51 8.01 11.39 0.03
N ALA A 52 7.85 10.07 0.21
CA ALA A 52 6.56 9.43 -0.02
C ALA A 52 5.49 10.11 0.86
N PRO A 53 4.36 10.58 0.29
CA PRO A 53 3.36 11.38 1.01
C PRO A 53 2.78 10.62 2.21
N TYR A 54 2.62 9.30 2.10
CA TYR A 54 2.21 8.45 3.23
C TYR A 54 3.22 8.44 4.38
N ARG A 55 4.52 8.48 4.07
CA ARG A 55 5.60 8.52 5.06
C ARG A 55 5.65 9.89 5.75
N LEU A 56 5.46 10.98 4.99
CA LEU A 56 5.37 12.33 5.53
C LEU A 56 4.16 12.48 6.44
N ILE A 57 2.97 12.04 6.02
CA ILE A 57 1.76 12.09 6.84
C ILE A 57 1.95 11.25 8.12
N TYR A 58 2.58 10.08 8.01
CA TYR A 58 2.89 9.27 9.19
C TYR A 58 3.84 10.00 10.16
N LEU A 59 4.92 10.60 9.65
CA LEU A 59 5.94 11.25 10.48
C LEU A 59 5.49 12.61 11.05
N TYR A 60 4.67 13.36 10.32
CA TYR A 60 4.27 14.73 10.68
C TYR A 60 2.87 14.83 11.31
N LEU A 61 1.95 13.92 11.03
CA LEU A 61 0.62 13.95 11.63
C LEU A 61 0.45 12.82 12.65
N ILE A 62 0.74 11.58 12.27
CA ILE A 62 0.33 10.42 13.08
C ILE A 62 1.29 10.17 14.24
N LYS A 63 2.60 10.16 13.99
CA LYS A 63 3.65 9.99 15.00
C LYS A 63 3.59 11.07 16.11
N PRO A 64 3.40 12.37 15.82
CA PRO A 64 3.25 13.39 16.85
C PRO A 64 1.86 13.43 17.51
N SER A 65 0.80 12.91 16.85
CA SER A 65 -0.55 12.88 17.45
C SER A 65 -0.69 11.94 18.65
N GLY A 66 0.26 11.02 18.86
CA GLY A 66 0.22 10.05 19.96
C GLY A 66 -0.91 9.00 19.85
N LEU A 67 -1.77 9.09 18.82
CA LEU A 67 -2.91 8.19 18.60
C LEU A 67 -2.51 6.77 18.24
N VAL A 68 -1.31 6.58 17.70
CA VAL A 68 -0.83 5.28 17.22
C VAL A 68 0.56 5.02 17.80
N LYS A 69 0.65 4.08 18.74
CA LYS A 69 1.95 3.63 19.27
C LYS A 69 2.67 2.83 18.17
N PRO A 70 3.94 3.14 17.82
CA PRO A 70 4.71 2.36 16.86
C PRO A 70 4.73 0.88 17.26
N LYS A 71 4.26 0.00 16.37
CA LYS A 71 4.33 -1.45 16.59
C LYS A 71 5.41 -1.98 15.67
N VAL A 72 6.63 -1.94 16.18
CA VAL A 72 7.82 -2.38 15.46
C VAL A 72 7.87 -3.90 15.52
N ILE A 73 7.60 -4.54 14.39
CA ILE A 73 7.67 -6.00 14.24
C ILE A 73 8.85 -6.32 13.32
N THR A 74 9.45 -7.48 13.51
CA THR A 74 10.45 -8.01 12.59
C THR A 74 9.77 -8.46 11.29
N ASP A 75 9.83 -7.62 10.27
CA ASP A 75 9.28 -7.91 8.94
C ASP A 75 10.16 -7.27 7.86
N ASN A 76 10.02 -7.77 6.63
CA ASN A 76 10.74 -7.28 5.46
C ASN A 76 9.97 -6.10 4.84
N PRO A 77 10.62 -4.96 4.52
CA PRO A 77 9.96 -3.82 3.86
C PRO A 77 9.69 -4.07 2.36
N GLU A 78 10.38 -5.01 1.72
CA GLU A 78 10.31 -5.28 0.28
C GLU A 78 8.94 -5.80 -0.18
N PRO A 79 8.31 -6.79 0.49
CA PRO A 79 6.95 -7.25 0.15
C PRO A 79 5.90 -6.14 0.27
N HIS A 80 6.08 -5.21 1.22
CA HIS A 80 5.17 -4.09 1.38
C HIS A 80 5.30 -3.06 0.25
N ARG A 81 6.53 -2.78 -0.19
CA ARG A 81 6.78 -1.95 -1.38
C ARG A 81 6.17 -2.56 -2.64
N PHE A 82 6.26 -3.88 -2.78
CA PHE A 82 5.60 -4.61 -3.86
C PHE A 82 4.06 -4.44 -3.79
N ALA A 83 3.46 -4.57 -2.62
CA ALA A 83 2.02 -4.33 -2.44
C ALA A 83 1.62 -2.89 -2.83
N MET A 84 2.42 -1.89 -2.47
CA MET A 84 2.21 -0.51 -2.90
C MET A 84 2.33 -0.34 -4.42
N LEU A 85 3.28 -1.04 -5.07
CA LEU A 85 3.44 -1.00 -6.52
C LEU A 85 2.21 -1.55 -7.23
N VAL A 86 1.70 -2.69 -6.76
CA VAL A 86 0.47 -3.29 -7.29
C VAL A 86 -0.70 -2.32 -7.13
N GLY A 87 -0.87 -1.70 -5.96
CA GLY A 87 -1.89 -0.67 -5.75
C GLY A 87 -1.78 0.49 -6.74
N ALA A 88 -0.56 0.98 -6.99
CA ALA A 88 -0.30 2.05 -7.93
C ALA A 88 -0.66 1.67 -9.37
N ILE A 89 -0.38 0.43 -9.79
CA ILE A 89 -0.75 -0.08 -11.12
C ILE A 89 -2.27 -0.12 -11.27
N PHE A 90 -2.99 -0.65 -10.28
CA PHE A 90 -4.46 -0.71 -10.33
C PHE A 90 -5.09 0.69 -10.33
N ASN A 91 -4.64 1.60 -9.45
CA ASN A 91 -5.16 2.98 -9.45
C ASN A 91 -4.75 3.76 -10.70
N GLY A 92 -3.57 3.49 -11.27
CA GLY A 92 -3.12 4.06 -12.53
C GLY A 92 -3.99 3.59 -13.71
N ALA A 93 -4.25 2.29 -13.79
CA ALA A 93 -5.17 1.72 -14.77
C ALA A 93 -6.60 2.25 -14.59
N ALA A 94 -7.06 2.41 -13.34
CA ALA A 94 -8.35 3.02 -13.04
C ALA A 94 -8.44 4.47 -13.54
N THR A 95 -7.37 5.24 -13.32
CA THR A 95 -7.27 6.62 -13.81
C THR A 95 -7.35 6.68 -15.34
N ILE A 96 -6.63 5.80 -16.03
CA ILE A 96 -6.66 5.71 -17.50
C ILE A 96 -8.05 5.31 -17.99
N ALA A 97 -8.71 4.34 -17.35
CA ALA A 97 -10.06 3.92 -17.70
C ALA A 97 -11.10 5.05 -17.50
N LEU A 98 -10.96 5.84 -16.43
CA LEU A 98 -11.80 7.03 -16.20
C LEU A 98 -11.57 8.10 -17.27
N LEU A 99 -10.33 8.32 -17.70
CA LEU A 99 -9.98 9.26 -18.78
C LEU A 99 -10.48 8.81 -20.15
N LEU A 100 -10.47 7.51 -20.43
CA LEU A 100 -10.98 6.92 -21.67
C LEU A 100 -12.52 6.86 -21.72
N GLY A 101 -13.22 7.37 -20.70
CA GLY A 101 -14.68 7.38 -20.65
C GLY A 101 -15.31 6.04 -20.29
N ALA A 102 -14.56 5.12 -19.66
CA ALA A 102 -15.04 3.84 -19.14
C ALA A 102 -15.14 3.85 -17.60
N PRO A 103 -16.04 4.67 -17.00
CA PRO A 103 -16.08 4.86 -15.56
C PRO A 103 -16.46 3.59 -14.79
N ALA A 104 -17.24 2.69 -15.38
CA ALA A 104 -17.59 1.41 -14.75
C ALA A 104 -16.35 0.57 -14.44
N ILE A 105 -15.42 0.48 -15.39
CA ILE A 105 -14.16 -0.26 -15.23
C ILE A 105 -13.26 0.47 -14.24
N GLY A 106 -13.10 1.79 -14.40
CA GLY A 106 -12.26 2.59 -13.51
C GLY A 106 -12.67 2.47 -12.04
N TRP A 107 -13.97 2.62 -11.74
CA TRP A 107 -14.48 2.49 -10.38
C TRP A 107 -14.41 1.06 -9.86
N LEU A 108 -14.64 0.06 -10.71
CA LEU A 108 -14.46 -1.34 -10.32
C LEU A 108 -13.03 -1.59 -9.82
N LEU A 109 -12.02 -1.10 -10.53
CA LEU A 109 -10.61 -1.23 -10.11
C LEU A 109 -10.36 -0.51 -8.77
N VAL A 110 -10.89 0.70 -8.59
CA VAL A 110 -10.77 1.43 -7.31
C VAL A 110 -11.40 0.65 -6.16
N TRP A 111 -12.60 0.08 -6.35
CA TRP A 111 -13.26 -0.74 -5.34
C TRP A 111 -12.48 -2.00 -4.99
N VAL A 112 -11.83 -2.63 -5.96
CA VAL A 112 -10.91 -3.75 -5.72
C VAL A 112 -9.75 -3.32 -4.83
N VAL A 113 -9.14 -2.17 -5.08
CA VAL A 113 -8.05 -1.63 -4.24
C VAL A 113 -8.55 -1.32 -2.82
N ILE A 114 -9.74 -0.72 -2.68
CA ILE A 114 -10.37 -0.45 -1.38
C ILE A 114 -10.63 -1.75 -0.62
N ALA A 115 -11.12 -2.79 -1.29
CA ALA A 115 -11.38 -4.09 -0.68
C ALA A 115 -10.07 -4.75 -0.18
N LEU A 116 -9.01 -4.73 -1.00
CA LEU A 116 -7.69 -5.25 -0.64
C LEU A 116 -7.07 -4.48 0.54
N ALA A 117 -7.22 -3.16 0.55
CA ALA A 117 -6.73 -2.33 1.65
C ALA A 117 -7.52 -2.59 2.95
N ASN A 118 -8.84 -2.76 2.87
CA ASN A 118 -9.66 -3.13 4.03
C ASN A 118 -9.30 -4.51 4.57
N LEU A 119 -9.05 -5.48 3.69
CA LEU A 119 -8.63 -6.82 4.08
C LEU A 119 -7.36 -6.78 4.95
N ASN A 120 -6.38 -5.98 4.55
CA ASN A 120 -5.15 -5.83 5.30
C ASN A 120 -5.32 -4.99 6.57
N PHE A 121 -6.23 -4.01 6.56
CA PHE A 121 -6.54 -3.22 7.76
C PHE A 121 -7.23 -4.07 8.85
N TRP A 122 -8.28 -4.81 8.50
CA TRP A 122 -9.12 -5.61 9.39
C TRP A 122 -8.55 -6.99 9.71
N LEU A 123 -8.16 -7.76 8.70
CA LEU A 123 -7.71 -9.15 8.87
C LEU A 123 -6.18 -9.26 9.04
N ASN A 124 -5.45 -8.14 9.01
CA ASN A 124 -3.98 -8.12 8.98
C ASN A 124 -3.39 -8.96 7.82
N PHE A 125 -4.18 -9.21 6.77
CA PHE A 125 -3.79 -10.04 5.65
C PHE A 125 -3.41 -9.18 4.44
N CYS A 126 -2.10 -9.07 4.20
CA CYS A 126 -1.54 -8.37 3.05
C CYS A 126 -1.44 -9.34 1.85
N LEU A 127 -2.46 -9.33 0.99
CA LEU A 127 -2.51 -10.19 -0.21
C LEU A 127 -1.30 -9.97 -1.15
N GLY A 128 -0.84 -8.72 -1.29
CA GLY A 128 0.37 -8.42 -2.07
C GLY A 128 1.65 -9.03 -1.47
N CYS A 129 1.77 -9.05 -0.15
CA CYS A 129 2.89 -9.67 0.56
C CYS A 129 2.84 -11.21 0.40
N TRP A 130 1.64 -11.80 0.46
CA TRP A 130 1.46 -13.23 0.20
C TRP A 130 1.87 -13.62 -1.22
N PHE A 131 1.48 -12.84 -2.23
CA PHE A 131 1.92 -13.03 -3.62
C PHE A 131 3.44 -12.90 -3.77
N TYR A 132 4.07 -11.92 -3.11
CA TYR A 132 5.53 -11.77 -3.11
C TYR A 132 6.22 -13.04 -2.60
N TYR A 133 5.75 -13.59 -1.47
CA TYR A 133 6.32 -14.81 -0.90
C TYR A 133 6.02 -16.05 -1.75
N GLN A 134 4.91 -16.07 -2.48
CA GLN A 134 4.62 -17.13 -3.43
C GLN A 134 5.58 -17.07 -4.63
N LEU A 135 5.90 -15.88 -5.14
CA LEU A 135 6.90 -15.68 -6.20
C LEU A 135 8.31 -16.05 -5.73
N HIS A 136 8.65 -15.73 -4.49
CA HIS A 136 9.89 -16.19 -3.84
C HIS A 136 9.95 -17.73 -3.80
N ARG A 137 8.86 -18.39 -3.41
CA ARG A 137 8.77 -19.86 -3.37
C ARG A 137 8.90 -20.49 -4.77
N LEU A 138 8.41 -19.81 -5.80
CA LEU A 138 8.51 -20.24 -7.20
C LEU A 138 9.90 -19.98 -7.81
N GLY A 139 10.82 -19.32 -7.08
CA GLY A 139 12.18 -19.07 -7.54
C GLY A 139 12.31 -17.97 -8.60
N VAL A 140 11.35 -17.04 -8.66
CA VAL A 140 11.39 -15.93 -9.63
C VAL A 140 12.57 -14.99 -9.31
N PRO A 141 13.46 -14.69 -10.28
CA PRO A 141 14.60 -13.82 -10.05
C PRO A 141 14.14 -12.42 -9.60
N GLY A 142 14.74 -11.90 -8.52
CA GLY A 142 14.38 -10.60 -7.91
C GLY A 142 13.57 -10.71 -6.61
N PHE A 143 12.96 -11.86 -6.31
CA PHE A 143 12.21 -12.11 -5.07
C PHE A 143 13.05 -12.92 -4.08
N HIS A 144 14.07 -12.30 -3.48
CA HIS A 144 15.05 -13.02 -2.64
C HIS A 144 14.71 -13.11 -1.15
N HIS A 145 13.72 -12.34 -0.66
CA HIS A 145 13.40 -12.27 0.76
C HIS A 145 12.22 -13.20 1.11
N GLY A 146 12.47 -14.22 1.92
CA GLY A 146 11.44 -15.11 2.46
C GLY A 146 10.75 -14.57 3.73
N PRO A 147 9.65 -15.19 4.16
CA PRO A 147 8.97 -14.80 5.39
C PRO A 147 9.88 -15.02 6.61
N ILE A 148 9.99 -14.01 7.47
CA ILE A 148 10.75 -14.11 8.71
C ILE A 148 9.91 -14.92 9.71
N LYS A 149 10.38 -16.09 10.13
CA LYS A 149 9.78 -16.83 11.25
C LYS A 149 10.22 -16.18 12.55
N GLU A 150 9.27 -15.62 13.30
CA GLU A 150 9.47 -15.32 14.72
C GLU A 150 9.63 -16.69 15.42
N TYR A 151 10.82 -16.92 16.01
CA TYR A 151 11.10 -18.07 16.89
C TYR A 151 10.72 -17.73 18.32
#